data_AF-A0A7X8JCE9-F1
#
_entry.id   AF-A0A7X8JCE9-F1
#
_cell.length_a   1.000
_cell.length_b   1.000
_cell.length_c   1.000
_cell.angle_alpha   90.00
_cell.angle_beta   90.00
_cell.angle_gamma   90.00
#
_symmetry.space_group_name_H-M   'P 1'
#
loop_
_entity.id
_entity.type
_entity.pdbx_description
1 polymer ?
#
loop_
_entity_poly.entity_id
_entity_poly.type
_entity_poly.pdbx_seq_one_letter_code
_entity_poly.pdbx_strand_id
1 'polypeptide(L)' 'MDWILCQCESDDDLIKKLKDATSVCNMYAKFTDKVFDNLPKLKCIVRCGVGVDNIDL' A
#
# COMPACT_ATOMS: atom_id res chain seq x y z
N MET A 1 -12.73 13.01 -6.78
CA MET A 1 -11.59 12.09 -6.73
C MET A 1 -11.15 12.12 -5.30
N ASP A 2 -11.51 11.10 -4.56
CA ASP A 2 -11.44 11.13 -3.10
C ASP A 2 -10.14 10.45 -2.66
N TRP A 3 -9.41 11.09 -1.77
CA TRP A 3 -8.16 10.59 -1.21
C TRP A 3 -8.32 10.43 0.28
N ILE A 4 -7.81 9.31 0.81
CA ILE A 4 -7.84 9.02 2.24
C ILE A 4 -6.39 9.02 2.72
N LEU A 5 -6.07 9.93 3.64
CA LEU A 5 -4.83 9.84 4.38
C LEU A 5 -5.03 8.80 5.50
N CYS A 6 -4.15 7.81 5.54
CA CYS A 6 -4.14 6.83 6.61
C CYS A 6 -2.71 6.52 7.05
N GLN A 7 -2.59 6.17 8.33
CA GLN A 7 -1.39 5.57 8.88
C GLN A 7 -1.68 4.08 9.10
N CYS A 8 -0.79 3.24 8.59
CA CYS A 8 -0.89 1.78 8.67
C CYS A 8 0.41 1.27 9.29
N GLU A 9 0.29 0.53 10.39
CA GLU A 9 1.45 0.03 11.14
C GLU A 9 1.64 -1.48 10.96
N SER A 10 0.69 -2.13 10.27
CA SER A 10 0.67 -3.57 10.03
C SER A 10 0.13 -3.92 8.64
N ASP A 11 0.38 -5.15 8.18
CA ASP A 11 -0.22 -5.70 6.96
C ASP A 11 -1.75 -5.69 7.03
N ASP A 12 -2.32 -6.02 8.19
CA ASP A 12 -3.78 -6.06 8.38
C ASP A 12 -4.40 -4.65 8.31
N ASP A 13 -3.70 -3.63 8.78
CA ASP A 13 -4.10 -2.22 8.59
C ASP A 13 -4.14 -1.84 7.11
N LEU A 14 -3.10 -2.20 6.35
CA LEU A 14 -3.03 -1.93 4.91
C LEU A 14 -4.19 -2.61 4.19
N ILE A 15 -4.39 -3.90 4.44
CA ILE A 15 -5.47 -4.67 3.81
C ILE A 15 -6.84 -4.07 4.12
N LYS A 16 -7.09 -3.69 5.39
CA LYS A 16 -8.37 -3.11 5.80
C LYS A 16 -8.62 -1.74 5.19
N LYS A 17 -7.62 -0.85 5.21
CA LYS A 17 -7.75 0.57 4.81
C LYS A 17 -7.64 0.76 3.29
N LEU A 18 -6.93 -0.12 2.60
CA LEU A 18 -6.66 -0.02 1.16
C LEU A 18 -7.49 -1.00 0.31
N LYS A 19 -8.42 -1.75 0.91
CA LYS A 19 -9.22 -2.80 0.23
C LYS A 19 -9.83 -2.38 -1.11
N ASP A 20 -10.24 -1.12 -1.21
CA ASP A 20 -10.86 -0.54 -2.42
C ASP A 20 -9.96 0.45 -3.16
N ALA A 21 -8.72 0.64 -2.70
CA ALA A 21 -7.77 1.52 -3.34
C ALA A 21 -7.28 0.94 -4.67
N THR A 22 -7.28 1.76 -5.72
CA THR A 22 -6.69 1.40 -7.02
C THR A 22 -5.24 1.88 -7.14
N SER A 23 -4.86 2.91 -6.38
CA SER A 23 -3.51 3.47 -6.37
C SER A 23 -3.15 4.02 -4.99
N VAL A 24 -1.88 3.94 -4.62
CA VAL A 24 -1.38 4.37 -3.30
C VAL A 24 -0.12 5.22 -3.46
N CYS A 25 -0.03 6.31 -2.68
CA CYS A 25 1.22 7.02 -2.44
C CYS A 25 1.81 6.55 -1.11
N ASN A 26 2.89 5.77 -1.17
CA ASN A 26 3.51 5.15 0.00
C ASN A 26 4.80 5.88 0.40
N MET A 27 4.94 6.22 1.68
CA MET A 27 6.17 6.79 2.21
C MET A 27 7.01 5.73 2.96
N TYR A 28 6.39 4.97 3.86
CA TYR A 28 7.11 4.06 4.77
C TYR A 28 6.43 2.70 4.99
N ALA A 29 5.16 2.53 4.61
CA ALA A 29 4.46 1.26 4.86
C ALA A 29 5.11 0.14 4.05
N LYS A 30 5.14 -1.07 4.62
CA LYS A 30 5.70 -2.25 3.97
C LYS A 30 4.62 -2.95 3.17
N PHE A 31 4.88 -3.20 1.89
CA PHE A 31 4.03 -3.99 1.03
C PHE A 31 4.69 -5.35 0.85
N THR A 32 4.18 -6.35 1.55
CA THR A 32 4.61 -7.75 1.49
C THR A 32 3.73 -8.53 0.51
N ASP A 33 4.15 -9.74 0.12
CA ASP A 33 3.29 -10.69 -0.60
C ASP A 33 1.88 -10.83 0.00
N LYS A 34 1.78 -10.94 1.33
CA LYS A 34 0.48 -11.03 2.05
C LYS A 34 -0.41 -9.83 1.76
N VAL A 35 0.15 -8.63 1.73
CA VAL A 35 -0.60 -7.40 1.43
C VAL A 35 -1.09 -7.42 -0.01
N PHE A 36 -0.24 -7.81 -0.96
CA PHE A 36 -0.60 -7.88 -2.38
C PHE A 36 -1.69 -8.90 -2.67
N ASP A 37 -1.59 -10.11 -2.10
CA ASP A 37 -2.59 -11.16 -2.25
C ASP A 37 -3.99 -10.74 -1.79
N ASN A 38 -4.06 -9.80 -0.84
CA ASN A 38 -5.30 -9.31 -0.26
C ASN A 38 -5.79 -7.98 -0.84
N LEU A 39 -5.04 -7.35 -1.76
CA LEU A 39 -5.38 -6.08 -2.40
C LEU A 39 -5.51 -6.23 -3.93
N PRO A 40 -6.42 -7.07 -4.45
CA PRO A 40 -6.52 -7.39 -5.89
C PRO A 40 -6.92 -6.20 -6.78
N LYS A 41 -7.40 -5.10 -6.18
CA LYS A 41 -7.75 -3.86 -6.89
C LYS A 41 -6.58 -2.90 -7.04
N LEU A 42 -5.51 -3.07 -6.25
CA LEU A 42 -4.37 -2.19 -6.26
C LEU A 42 -3.57 -2.41 -7.55
N LYS A 43 -3.42 -1.35 -8.34
CA LYS A 43 -2.74 -1.42 -9.66
C LYS A 43 -1.48 -0.58 -9.75
N CYS A 44 -1.27 0.32 -8.80
CA CYS A 44 -0.14 1.25 -8.81
C CYS A 44 0.25 1.65 -7.39
N ILE A 45 1.55 1.62 -7.12
CA ILE A 45 2.13 2.19 -5.91
C ILE A 45 3.16 3.21 -6.34
N VAL A 46 2.98 4.45 -5.90
CA VAL A 46 3.99 5.50 -5.99
C VAL A 46 4.76 5.51 -4.69
N ARG A 47 6.02 5.05 -4.72
CA ARG A 47 6.90 5.10 -3.56
C ARG A 47 7.57 6.47 -3.49
N CYS A 48 7.29 7.21 -2.43
CA CYS A 48 7.87 8.52 -2.15
C CYS A 48 9.26 8.39 -1.52
N GLY A 49 10.29 8.28 -2.36
CA GLY A 49 11.70 8.41 -2.01
C GLY A 49 12.60 7.61 -2.98
N VAL A 50 13.89 7.44 -2.64
CA VAL A 50 14.86 6.72 -3.50
C VAL A 50 14.76 5.19 -3.47
N GLY A 51 14.97 4.53 -2.32
CA GLY A 51 14.95 3.05 -2.21
C GLY A 51 13.56 2.42 -2.36
N VAL A 52 13.47 1.12 -2.64
CA VAL A 52 12.17 0.42 -2.82
C VAL A 52 12.08 -0.86 -1.99
N ASP A 53 13.00 -1.07 -1.05
CA ASP A 53 13.13 -2.30 -0.25
C ASP A 53 11.91 -2.60 0.64
N ASN A 54 11.04 -1.62 0.84
CA ASN A 54 9.79 -1.81 1.59
C ASN A 54 8.62 -2.26 0.70
N ILE A 55 8.88 -2.55 -0.57
CA ILE A 55 7.94 -3.11 -1.54
C ILE A 55 8.50 -4.47 -1.99
N ASP A 56 7.74 -5.54 -1.82
CA ASP A 56 8.01 -6.83 -2.48
C ASP A 56 7.82 -6.66 -3.99
N LEU A 57 8.89 -6.81 -4.77
CA LEU A 57 8.92 -6.58 -6.23
C LEU A 57 8.99 -7.89 -7.02
#